data_AF-A0A3D0C2P1-F1
#
_entry.id   AF-A0A3D0C2P1-F1
#
_cell.length_a   1.000
_cell.length_b   1.000
_cell.length_c   1.000
_cell.angle_alpha   90.00
_cell.angle_beta   90.00
_cell.angle_gamma   90.00
#
_symmetry.space_group_name_H-M   'P 1'
#
loop_
_entity.id
_entity.type
_entity.pdbx_description
1 polymer ?
#
loop_
_entity_poly.entity_id
_entity_poly.type
_entity_poly.pdbx_seq_one_letter_code
_entity_poly.pdbx_strand_id
1 'polypeptide(L)' 'MNHSTNKIFILSLLLLSLGIVFIVAENSFYQYVDDKGVLHESLFMPLGMISIFMGILALFFYLIQKIWHLLSKR' A
#
# COMPACT_ATOMS: atom_id res chain seq x y z
N MET A 1 4.47 -22.64 8.24
CA MET A 1 3.92 -21.51 7.47
C MET A 1 4.29 -21.76 6.01
N ASN A 2 3.31 -21.90 5.12
CA ASN A 2 3.59 -22.24 3.72
C ASN A 2 4.46 -21.13 3.09
N HIS A 3 5.37 -21.50 2.19
CA HIS A 3 6.24 -20.56 1.48
C HIS A 3 5.43 -19.44 0.79
N SER A 4 4.22 -19.75 0.34
CA SER A 4 3.26 -18.79 -0.23
C SER A 4 2.83 -17.70 0.76
N THR A 5 2.59 -18.03 2.04
CA THR A 5 2.13 -17.09 3.06
C THR A 5 3.19 -16.02 3.37
N ASN A 6 4.48 -16.37 3.31
CA ASN A 6 5.57 -15.40 3.45
C ASN A 6 5.66 -14.45 2.24
N LYS A 7 5.37 -14.95 1.02
CA LYS A 7 5.33 -14.09 -0.18
C LYS A 7 4.21 -13.06 -0.10
N ILE A 8 3.03 -13.44 0.41
CA ILE A 8 1.90 -12.52 0.62
C ILE A 8 2.29 -11.40 1.59
N PHE A 9 3.02 -11.72 2.67
CA PHE A 9 3.50 -10.73 3.64
C PHE A 9 4.53 -9.77 3.03
N ILE A 10 5.49 -10.28 2.26
CA ILE A 10 6.48 -9.42 1.58
C ILE A 10 5.77 -8.53 0.54
N LEU A 11 4.84 -9.09 -0.24
CA LEU A 11 4.07 -8.35 -1.22
C LEU A 11 3.24 -7.23 -0.57
N SER A 12 2.60 -7.50 0.58
CA SER A 12 1.83 -6.48 1.27
C SER A 12 2.71 -5.34 1.78
N LEU A 13 3.89 -5.64 2.34
CA LEU A 13 4.85 -4.62 2.75
C LEU A 13 5.35 -3.79 1.56
N LEU A 14 5.63 -4.42 0.41
CA LEU A 14 6.04 -3.70 -0.79
C LEU A 14 4.94 -2.76 -1.27
N LEU A 15 3.69 -3.22 -1.35
CA LEU A 15 2.54 -2.40 -1.76
C LEU A 15 2.30 -1.21 -0.81
N LEU A 16 2.43 -1.43 0.51
CA LEU A 16 2.30 -0.36 1.49
C LEU A 16 3.42 0.68 1.33
N SER A 17 4.67 0.21 1.20
CA SER A 17 5.83 1.09 1.02
C SER A 17 5.74 1.90 -0.28
N LEU A 18 5.33 1.26 -1.38
CA LEU A 18 5.13 1.90 -2.67
C LEU A 18 4.02 2.96 -2.61
N GLY A 19 2.93 2.67 -1.92
CA GLY A 19 1.84 3.61 -1.74
C GLY A 19 2.25 4.86 -0.94
N ILE A 20 3.05 4.68 0.11
CA ILE A 20 3.64 5.81 0.86
C ILE A 20 4.54 6.64 -0.06
N VAL A 21 5.40 6.00 -0.86
CA VAL A 21 6.28 6.71 -1.81
C VAL A 21 5.45 7.55 -2.79
N PHE A 22 4.35 7.04 -3.32
CA PHE A 22 3.47 7.82 -4.20
C PHE A 22 2.82 9.01 -3.50
N ILE A 23 2.32 8.84 -2.27
CA ILE A 23 1.74 9.97 -1.51
C ILE A 23 2.78 11.04 -1.20
N VAL A 24 4.00 10.64 -0.84
CA VAL A 24 5.10 11.58 -0.60
C VAL A 24 5.48 12.29 -1.91
N ALA A 25 5.52 11.57 -3.03
CA ALA A 25 5.82 12.16 -4.33
C ALA A 25 4.73 13.16 -4.77
N GLU A 26 3.45 12.85 -4.61
CA GLU A 26 2.35 13.79 -4.89
C GLU A 26 2.54 15.08 -4.08
N ASN A 27 2.70 14.98 -2.76
CA ASN A 27 2.82 16.16 -1.90
C ASN A 27 4.11 16.97 -2.11
N SER A 28 5.17 16.35 -2.65
CA SER A 28 6.46 17.01 -2.85
C SER A 28 6.58 17.69 -4.21
N PHE A 29 5.98 17.12 -5.25
CA PHE A 29 6.15 17.56 -6.64
C PHE A 29 4.87 18.09 -7.29
N TYR A 30 3.72 17.81 -6.70
CA TYR A 30 2.39 18.16 -7.22
C TYR A 30 1.54 18.78 -6.11
N GLN A 31 0.26 18.97 -6.40
CA GLN A 31 -0.73 19.54 -5.46
C GLN A 31 -0.45 21.00 -5.09
N TYR A 32 0.07 21.77 -6.04
CA TYR A 32 0.27 23.22 -5.92
C TYR A 32 -0.33 23.97 -7.11
N VAL A 33 -0.61 25.25 -6.90
CA VAL A 33 -1.06 26.17 -7.95
C VAL A 33 0.14 27.01 -8.38
N ASP A 34 0.41 27.06 -9.68
CA ASP A 34 1.51 27.86 -10.21
C ASP A 34 1.16 29.37 -10.30
N ASP A 35 2.15 30.18 -10.68
CA ASP A 35 2.00 31.64 -10.81
C ASP A 35 0.97 32.05 -11.89
N LYS A 36 0.54 31.12 -12.75
CA LYS A 36 -0.48 31.33 -13.77
C LYS A 36 -1.86 30.87 -13.32
N GLY A 37 -1.99 30.43 -12.07
CA GLY A 37 -3.24 29.93 -11.49
C GLY A 37 -3.60 28.51 -11.96
N VAL A 38 -2.65 27.76 -12.54
CA VAL A 38 -2.88 26.39 -12.99
C VAL A 38 -2.55 25.43 -11.86
N LEU A 39 -3.50 24.53 -11.55
CA LEU A 39 -3.32 23.47 -10.58
C LEU A 39 -2.53 22.32 -11.22
N HIS A 40 -1.39 21.97 -10.63
CA HIS A 40 -0.57 20.84 -11.06
C HIS A 40 -0.88 19.62 -10.20
N GLU A 41 -1.62 18.66 -10.76
CA GLU A 41 -1.96 17.38 -10.12
C GLU A 41 -1.28 16.22 -10.84
N SER A 42 -1.17 15.09 -10.16
CA SER A 42 -0.68 13.85 -10.77
C SER A 42 -1.56 12.63 -10.45
N LEU A 43 -1.23 11.51 -11.07
CA LEU A 43 -1.86 10.22 -10.75
C LEU A 43 -1.24 9.54 -9.52
N PHE A 44 -0.24 10.13 -8.87
CA PHE A 44 0.41 9.54 -7.71
C PHE A 44 -0.53 9.45 -6.51
N MET A 45 -1.41 10.41 -6.26
CA MET A 45 -2.40 10.26 -5.18
C MET A 45 -3.36 9.06 -5.40
N PRO A 46 -4.07 8.93 -6.54
CA PRO A 46 -4.90 7.75 -6.81
C PRO A 46 -4.11 6.42 -6.74
N LEU A 47 -2.93 6.36 -7.34
CA LEU A 47 -2.08 5.16 -7.33
C LEU A 47 -1.57 4.83 -5.92
N GLY A 48 -1.21 5.84 -5.14
CA GLY A 48 -0.81 5.70 -3.75
C GLY A 48 -1.91 5.09 -2.90
N MET A 49 -3.14 5.63 -3.03
CA MET A 49 -4.31 5.12 -2.32
C MET A 49 -4.65 3.67 -2.70
N ILE A 50 -4.65 3.34 -3.99
CA ILE A 50 -4.90 1.97 -4.47
C ILE A 50 -3.82 1.02 -3.93
N SER A 51 -2.54 1.43 -3.99
CA SER A 51 -1.43 0.60 -3.51
C SER A 51 -1.52 0.35 -2.00
N ILE A 52 -1.81 1.37 -1.20
CA ILE A 52 -2.03 1.23 0.25
C ILE A 52 -3.21 0.30 0.51
N PHE A 53 -4.35 0.52 -0.16
CA PHE A 53 -5.55 -0.28 0.03
C PHE A 53 -5.30 -1.77 -0.24
N MET A 54 -4.66 -2.08 -1.37
CA MET A 54 -4.28 -3.45 -1.73
C MET A 54 -3.27 -4.04 -0.75
N GLY A 55 -2.31 -3.25 -0.27
CA GLY A 55 -1.34 -3.65 0.74
C GLY A 55 -1.99 -4.01 2.08
N ILE A 56 -2.91 -3.18 2.56
CA ILE A 56 -3.69 -3.43 3.80
C ILE A 56 -4.50 -4.72 3.65
N LEU A 57 -5.21 -4.87 2.52
CA LEU A 57 -6.06 -6.03 2.26
C LEU A 57 -5.23 -7.32 2.21
N ALA A 58 -4.08 -7.33 1.54
CA ALA A 58 -3.16 -8.47 1.51
C ALA A 58 -2.60 -8.80 2.91
N LEU A 59 -2.23 -7.78 3.69
CA LEU A 59 -1.75 -7.96 5.06
C LEU A 59 -2.84 -8.55 5.97
N PHE A 60 -4.09 -8.09 5.81
CA PHE A 60 -5.24 -8.59 6.55
C PHE A 60 -5.48 -10.09 6.29
N PHE A 61 -5.46 -10.51 5.01
CA PHE A 61 -5.54 -11.94 4.67
C PHE A 61 -4.40 -12.77 5.27
N TYR A 62 -3.17 -12.26 5.25
CA TYR A 62 -2.04 -12.91 5.90
C TYR A 62 -2.27 -13.09 7.40
N LEU A 63 -2.77 -12.07 8.09
CA LEU A 63 -3.05 -12.13 9.53
C LEU A 63 -4.14 -13.15 9.86
N ILE A 64 -5.23 -13.19 9.09
CA ILE A 64 -6.29 -14.20 9.27
C ILE A 64 -5.71 -15.61 9.11
N GLN A 65 -4.94 -15.86 8.05
CA GLN A 65 -4.34 -17.17 7.83
C GLN A 65 -3.38 -17.56 8.97
N LYS A 66 -2.60 -16.60 9.46
CA LYS A 66 -1.67 -16.82 10.57
C LYS A 66 -2.40 -17.14 11.88
N ILE A 67 -3.45 -16.38 12.21
CA ILE A 67 -4.28 -16.60 13.39
C ILE A 67 -4.98 -17.96 13.30
N TRP A 68 -5.58 -18.29 12.16
CA TRP A 68 -6.24 -19.57 11.93
C TRP A 68 -5.28 -20.75 12.11
N HIS A 69 -4.08 -20.65 11.53
CA HIS A 69 -3.06 -21.69 11.69
C HIS A 69 -2.61 -21.81 13.16
N LEU A 70 -2.49 -20.71 13.91
CA LEU A 70 -2.14 -20.78 15.33
C LEU A 70 -3.24 -21.43 16.17
N LEU A 71 -4.50 -21.12 15.89
CA LEU A 71 -5.66 -21.72 16.56
C LEU A 71 -5.81 -23.22 16.22
N SER A 72 -5.63 -23.60 14.95
CA SER A 72 -5.74 -25.00 14.50
C SER A 72 -4.60 -25.89 14.97
N LYS A 73 -3.46 -25.31 15.41
CA LYS A 73 -2.32 -26.06 15.95
C LYS A 73 -2.39 -26.24 17.47
N ARG A 74 -3.42 -25.69 18.11
CA ARG A 74 -3.73 -25.82 19.53
C ARG A 74 -4.74 -26.94 19.71
#